data_AF-A0A2D6SPY5-F1
#
_entry.id   AF-A0A2D6SPY5-F1
#
_cell.length_a   1.000
_cell.length_b   1.000
_cell.length_c   1.000
_cell.angle_alpha   90.00
_cell.angle_beta   90.00
_cell.angle_gamma   90.00
#
_symmetry.space_group_name_H-M   'P 1'
#
loop_
_entity.id
_entity.type
_entity.pdbx_description
1 polymer ?
#
loop_
_entity_poly.entity_id
_entity_poly.type
_entity_poly.pdbx_seq_one_letter_code
_entity_poly.pdbx_strand_id
1 'polypeptide(L)' 'MVETITKEDLKEIKNDLKYIKDHMVDIDSILSEEDKAAIKEARKELKEGKTSPLSDVKRELGTKSE' A
#
# COMPACT_ATOMS: atom_id res chain seq x y z
N MET A 1 25.97 38.69 -1.34
CA MET A 1 24.70 38.89 -2.07
C MET A 1 23.64 38.16 -1.27
N VAL A 2 22.58 38.85 -0.84
CA VAL A 2 21.46 38.21 -0.14
C VAL A 2 20.39 37.95 -1.18
N GLU A 3 20.17 36.69 -1.52
CA GLU A 3 19.07 36.31 -2.41
C GLU A 3 17.75 36.59 -1.69
N THR A 4 16.90 37.39 -2.34
CA THR A 4 15.59 37.76 -1.79
C THR A 4 14.54 36.87 -2.45
N ILE A 5 13.89 36.02 -1.67
CA ILE A 5 12.81 35.16 -2.15
C ILE A 5 11.60 36.03 -2.51
N THR A 6 11.10 35.89 -3.73
CA THR A 6 9.96 36.64 -4.25
C THR A 6 8.65 35.88 -4.11
N LYS A 7 7.52 36.55 -4.38
CA LYS A 7 6.19 35.92 -4.33
C LYS A 7 6.00 34.91 -5.46
N GLU A 8 6.57 35.19 -6.63
CA GLU A 8 6.61 34.29 -7.77
C GLU A 8 7.37 33.00 -7.41
N ASP A 9 8.53 33.11 -6.76
CA ASP A 9 9.30 31.93 -6.31
C ASP A 9 8.48 31.06 -5.35
N LEU A 10 7.75 31.69 -4.41
CA LEU A 10 6.87 30.97 -3.48
C LEU A 10 5.69 30.29 -4.20
N LYS A 11 5.21 30.85 -5.30
CA LYS A 11 4.12 30.28 -6.10
C LYS A 11 4.61 29.06 -6.88
N GLU A 12 5.81 29.14 -7.46
CA GLU A 12 6.44 28.00 -8.14
C GLU A 12 6.70 26.84 -7.19
N ILE A 13 7.30 27.10 -6.02
CA ILE A 13 7.52 26.09 -4.97
C ILE A 13 6.20 25.43 -4.55
N LYS A 14 5.10 26.19 -4.45
CA LYS A 14 3.79 25.61 -4.13
C LYS A 14 3.25 24.69 -5.21
N ASN A 15 3.45 25.04 -6.48
CA ASN A 15 3.02 24.20 -7.59
C ASN A 15 3.82 22.90 -7.64
N ASP A 16 5.13 22.97 -7.44
CA ASP A 16 6.01 21.80 -7.39
C ASP A 16 5.65 20.89 -6.22
N LEU A 17 5.43 21.47 -5.03
CA LEU A 17 4.99 20.70 -3.86
C LEU A 17 3.65 20.02 -4.09
N LYS A 18 2.72 20.67 -4.79
CA LYS A 18 1.44 20.05 -5.14
C LYS A 18 1.65 18.87 -6.10
N TYR A 19 2.43 19.06 -7.15
CA TYR A 19 2.75 18.00 -8.11
C TYR A 19 3.40 16.79 -7.42
N ILE A 20 4.38 17.03 -6.55
CA ILE A 20 5.04 15.96 -5.77
C ILE A 20 4.01 15.22 -4.93
N LYS A 21 3.17 15.92 -4.17
CA LYS A 21 2.14 15.28 -3.33
C LYS A 21 1.14 14.46 -4.14
N ASP A 22 0.72 14.97 -5.29
CA ASP A 22 -0.23 14.29 -6.18
C ASP A 22 0.37 13.03 -6.83
N HIS A 23 1.70 12.95 -6.95
CA HIS A 23 2.42 11.82 -7.56
C HIS A 23 3.25 11.01 -6.55
N MET A 24 3.20 11.36 -5.27
CA MET A 24 3.80 10.55 -4.22
C MET A 24 3.00 9.27 -4.12
N VAL A 25 3.61 8.18 -4.56
CA VAL A 25 3.08 6.83 -4.32
C VAL A 25 3.12 6.62 -2.81
N ASP A 26 1.98 6.27 -2.24
CA ASP A 26 1.91 5.86 -0.84
C ASP A 26 2.87 4.69 -0.63
N ILE A 27 3.84 4.86 0.26
CA ILE A 27 4.88 3.86 0.52
C ILE A 27 4.27 2.54 1.00
N ASP A 28 3.12 2.61 1.69
CA ASP A 28 2.35 1.45 2.15
C ASP A 28 1.60 0.75 1.01
N SER A 29 1.54 1.36 -0.18
CA SER A 29 1.00 0.74 -1.40
C SER A 29 2.06 0.00 -2.22
N ILE A 30 3.32 0.05 -1.84
CA ILE A 30 4.41 -0.65 -2.54
C ILE A 30 4.67 -1.98 -1.84
N LEU A 31 4.30 -3.09 -2.49
CA LEU A 31 4.64 -4.42 -2.01
C LEU A 31 6.15 -4.62 -2.03
N SER A 32 6.71 -5.02 -0.88
CA SER A 32 8.09 -5.49 -0.79
C SER A 32 8.27 -6.79 -1.59
N GLU A 33 9.52 -7.17 -1.85
CA GLU A 33 9.80 -8.46 -2.49
C GLU A 33 9.35 -9.65 -1.62
N GLU A 34 9.39 -9.50 -0.30
CA GLU A 34 8.88 -10.49 0.65
C GLU A 34 7.35 -10.63 0.53
N ASP A 35 6.62 -9.51 0.45
CA ASP A 35 5.17 -9.53 0.24
C ASP A 35 4.80 -10.23 -1.07
N LYS A 36 5.54 -9.93 -2.15
CA LYS A 36 5.35 -10.58 -3.46
C LYS A 36 5.59 -12.09 -3.38
N ALA A 37 6.63 -12.51 -2.66
CA ALA A 37 6.94 -13.91 -2.45
C ALA A 37 5.84 -14.62 -1.65
N ALA A 38 5.38 -14.01 -0.55
CA ALA A 38 4.31 -14.53 0.29
C ALA A 38 2.98 -14.68 -0.48
N ILE A 39 2.61 -13.69 -1.30
CA ILE A 39 1.41 -13.78 -2.16
C ILE A 39 1.55 -14.91 -3.18
N LYS A 40 2.73 -15.08 -3.78
CA LYS A 40 2.98 -16.17 -4.74
C LYS A 40 2.86 -17.54 -4.07
N GLU A 41 3.38 -17.70 -2.87
CA GLU A 41 3.26 -18.91 -2.08
C GLU A 41 1.81 -19.19 -1.68
N ALA A 42 1.09 -18.21 -1.12
CA ALA A 42 -0.32 -18.37 -0.77
C ALA A 42 -1.19 -18.79 -1.97
N ARG A 43 -0.93 -18.25 -3.16
CA ARG A 43 -1.60 -18.67 -4.41
C ARG A 43 -1.28 -20.12 -4.79
N LYS A 44 -0.05 -20.58 -4.52
CA LYS A 44 0.34 -21.97 -4.76
C LYS A 44 -0.36 -22.89 -3.77
N GLU A 45 -0.37 -22.56 -2.48
CA GLU A 45 -1.05 -23.34 -1.44
C GLU A 45 -2.56 -23.47 -1.70
N LEU A 46 -3.20 -22.38 -2.14
CA LEU A 46 -4.61 -22.39 -2.54
C LEU A 46 -4.86 -23.39 -3.69
N LYS A 47 -4.00 -23.38 -4.72
CA LYS A 47 -4.09 -24.31 -5.85
C LYS A 47 -3.82 -25.77 -5.44
N GLU A 48 -2.94 -25.97 -4.47
CA GLU A 48 -2.61 -27.28 -3.92
C GLU A 48 -3.67 -27.77 -2.91
N GLY A 49 -4.70 -26.98 -2.61
CA GLY A 49 -5.76 -27.35 -1.68
C GLY A 49 -5.33 -27.36 -0.21
N LYS A 50 -4.25 -26.65 0.13
CA LYS A 50 -3.71 -26.56 1.49
C LYS A 50 -4.41 -25.50 2.36
N THR A 51 -5.37 -24.78 1.80
CA THR A 51 -6.08 -23.68 2.47
C THR A 51 -7.49 -24.10 2.88
N SER A 52 -7.96 -23.61 4.03
CA SER A 52 -9.35 -23.78 4.47
C SER A 52 -10.18 -22.52 4.21
N PRO A 53 -11.46 -22.64 3.81
CA PRO A 53 -12.36 -21.49 3.73
C PRO A 53 -12.51 -20.81 5.10
N LEU A 54 -12.52 -19.47 5.10
CA LEU A 54 -12.67 -18.70 6.34
C LEU A 54 -13.96 -19.04 7.10
N SER A 55 -15.05 -19.37 6.38
CA SER A 55 -16.31 -19.82 6.99
C SER A 55 -16.15 -21.08 7.82
N ASP A 56 -15.33 -22.02 7.36
CA ASP A 56 -15.10 -23.28 8.06
C ASP A 56 -14.26 -23.06 9.31
N VAL A 57 -13.20 -22.23 9.21
CA VAL A 57 -12.38 -21.83 10.35
C VAL A 57 -13.22 -21.09 11.40
N LYS A 58 -14.07 -20.14 10.98
CA LYS A 58 -14.96 -19.41 11.90
C LYS A 58 -15.92 -20.35 12.65
N ARG A 59 -16.47 -21.34 11.94
CA ARG A 59 -17.32 -22.39 12.51
C ARG A 59 -16.58 -23.22 13.55
N GLU A 60 -15.34 -23.63 13.25
CA GLU A 60 -14.49 -24.38 14.18
C GLU A 60 -14.14 -23.57 15.44
N LEU A 61 -13.90 -22.27 15.28
CA LEU A 61 -13.57 -21.36 16.38
C LEU A 61 -14.80 -20.87 17.17
N GLY A 62 -16.01 -21.27 16.78
CA GLY A 62 -17.25 -20.84 17.45
C GLY A 62 -17.55 -19.35 17.31
N THR A 63 -16.93 -18.68 16.33
CA THR A 63 -17.16 -17.25 16.05
C THR A 63 -18.25 -17.12 14.99
N LYS A 64 -19.26 -16.29 15.26
CA LYS A 64 -20.34 -16.07 14.29
C LYS A 64 -19.81 -15.25 13.12
N SER A 65 -20.19 -15.64 11.91
CA SER A 65 -20.07 -14.80 10.72
C SER A 65 -21.10 -13.66 10.85
N GLU A 66 -20.64 -12.42 10.94
CA GLU A 66 -21.46 -11.23 10.66
C GLU A 66 -21.77 -11.12 9.17
#